data_AF-A0ABD3RDR3-F1
#
_entry.id   AF-A0ABD3RDR3-F1
#
_cell.length_a   1.000
_cell.length_b   1.000
_cell.length_c   1.000
_cell.angle_alpha   90.00
_cell.angle_beta   90.00
_cell.angle_gamma   90.00
#
_symmetry.space_group_name_H-M   'P 1'
#
loop_
_entity.id
_entity.type
_entity.pdbx_description
1 polymer ?
#
loop_
_entity_poly.entity_id
_entity_poly.type
_entity_poly.pdbx_seq_one_letter_code
_entity_poly.pdbx_strand_id
1 'polypeptide(L)'
;MPCLGHVLVRETPELYRDVVVPYVKSMIDNGSLSWIRNVIDGTREGERTLVDEADFLINVDTKWRSHPPPLSTPREDWHSHTSVTDLYCLGITKRCGISCIRDLRTEHVSMLKSMERMGLDAIREVYGVAEDQIKVYVHYQPQFYHFHVHFTRLENEVGSSVERGHLVSDIVQNLEMDDMYYATRTVTYKLQRGSTLLSLIEDHRSRDVTVRG
;
A
#
# COMPACT_ATOMS: atom_id res chain seq x y z
N MET A 1 -12.64 10.20 -27.73
CA MET A 1 -12.20 8.83 -27.40
C MET A 1 -13.12 8.30 -26.31
N PRO A 2 -13.69 7.10 -26.40
CA PRO A 2 -14.45 6.59 -25.26
C PRO A 2 -13.46 6.42 -24.10
N CYS A 3 -13.81 6.94 -22.93
CA CYS A 3 -13.01 6.74 -21.73
C CYS A 3 -12.76 5.23 -21.57
N LEU A 4 -11.51 4.81 -21.50
CA LEU A 4 -11.19 3.44 -21.10
C LEU A 4 -11.66 3.32 -19.65
N GLY A 5 -12.85 2.76 -19.46
CA GLY A 5 -13.45 2.58 -18.14
C GLY A 5 -12.64 1.64 -17.25
N HIS A 6 -13.18 1.33 -16.08
CA HIS A 6 -12.62 0.32 -15.18
C HIS A 6 -13.42 -0.97 -15.25
N VAL A 7 -12.79 -2.08 -14.86
CA VAL A 7 -13.41 -3.40 -14.70
C VAL A 7 -13.14 -3.88 -13.28
N LEU A 8 -14.17 -4.41 -12.62
CA LEU A 8 -14.01 -5.14 -11.38
C LEU A 8 -13.54 -6.57 -11.69
N VAL A 9 -12.44 -6.95 -11.06
CA VAL A 9 -11.85 -8.28 -11.13
C VAL A 9 -12.08 -8.97 -9.80
N ARG A 10 -12.60 -10.19 -9.84
CA ARG A 10 -12.61 -11.13 -8.72
C ARG A 10 -11.48 -12.12 -8.93
N GLU A 11 -10.41 -11.97 -8.16
CA GLU A 11 -9.20 -12.79 -8.27
C GLU A 11 -9.23 -13.92 -7.25
N THR A 12 -9.36 -15.16 -7.74
CA THR A 12 -9.26 -16.37 -6.92
C THR A 12 -7.79 -16.69 -6.61
N PRO A 13 -7.49 -17.57 -5.64
CA PRO A 13 -6.12 -18.03 -5.38
C PRO A 13 -5.44 -18.61 -6.61
N GLU A 14 -6.18 -19.32 -7.46
CA GLU A 14 -5.67 -19.89 -8.71
C GLU A 14 -5.29 -18.79 -9.68
N LEU A 15 -6.17 -17.80 -9.89
CA LEU A 15 -5.85 -16.66 -10.76
C LEU A 15 -4.64 -15.87 -10.24
N TYR A 16 -4.54 -15.69 -8.92
CA TYR A 16 -3.39 -15.05 -8.31
C TYR A 16 -2.10 -15.82 -8.63
N ARG A 17 -2.07 -17.12 -8.36
CA ARG A 17 -0.91 -17.99 -8.60
C ARG A 17 -0.52 -18.05 -10.07
N ASP A 18 -1.50 -18.22 -10.96
CA ASP A 18 -1.25 -18.59 -12.35
C ASP A 18 -1.02 -17.37 -13.26
N VAL A 19 -1.52 -16.19 -12.86
CA VAL A 19 -1.43 -14.95 -13.66
C VAL A 19 -0.74 -13.82 -12.92
N VAL A 20 -1.18 -13.54 -11.69
CA VAL A 20 -0.76 -12.32 -10.97
C VAL A 20 0.64 -12.46 -10.39
N VAL A 21 1.02 -13.63 -9.86
CA VAL A 21 2.39 -13.89 -9.38
C VAL A 21 3.44 -13.69 -10.48
N PRO A 22 3.31 -14.26 -11.70
CA PRO A 22 4.20 -13.95 -12.81
C PRO A 22 4.26 -12.46 -13.15
N TYR A 23 3.11 -11.76 -13.12
CA TYR A 23 3.06 -10.32 -13.36
C TYR A 23 3.81 -9.54 -12.28
N VAL A 24 3.55 -9.80 -10.99
CA VAL A 24 4.24 -9.18 -9.85
C VAL A 24 5.74 -9.37 -9.98
N LYS A 25 6.19 -10.60 -10.26
CA LYS A 25 7.60 -10.90 -10.47
C LYS A 25 8.21 -10.04 -11.59
N SER A 26 7.53 -9.94 -12.75
CA SER A 26 7.98 -9.09 -13.85
C SER A 26 8.07 -7.60 -13.48
N MET A 27 7.18 -7.13 -12.59
CA MET A 27 7.16 -5.76 -12.10
C MET A 27 8.26 -5.49 -11.07
N ILE A 28 8.69 -6.49 -10.31
CA ILE A 28 9.82 -6.40 -9.38
C ILE A 28 11.14 -6.44 -10.15
N ASP A 29 11.26 -7.38 -11.10
CA ASP A 29 12.49 -7.64 -11.86
C ASP A 29 12.86 -6.49 -12.82
N ASN A 30 11.90 -5.66 -13.23
CA ASN A 30 12.14 -4.53 -14.14
C ASN A 30 12.88 -3.33 -13.48
N GLY A 31 13.27 -3.42 -12.20
CA GLY A 31 14.10 -2.42 -11.52
C GLY A 31 13.33 -1.25 -10.90
N SER A 32 12.00 -1.27 -10.93
CA SER A 32 11.13 -0.19 -10.41
C SER A 32 11.22 0.06 -8.89
N LEU A 33 11.92 -0.80 -8.14
CA LEU A 33 12.00 -0.72 -6.67
C LEU A 33 13.35 -0.19 -6.15
N SER A 34 14.27 0.21 -7.03
CA SER A 34 15.59 0.73 -6.63
C SER A 34 15.51 1.95 -5.71
N TRP A 35 14.52 2.83 -5.90
CA TRP A 35 14.30 4.00 -5.05
C TRP A 35 13.92 3.63 -3.61
N ILE A 36 13.21 2.52 -3.41
CA ILE A 36 12.78 2.06 -2.07
C ILE A 36 14.00 1.68 -1.23
N ARG A 37 14.98 1.02 -1.84
CA ARG A 37 16.24 0.72 -1.16
C ARG A 37 16.94 2.00 -0.70
N ASN A 38 16.98 3.03 -1.55
CA ASN A 38 17.60 4.29 -1.16
C ASN A 38 16.91 4.95 0.04
N VAL A 39 15.58 4.82 0.16
CA VAL A 39 14.80 5.30 1.30
C VAL A 39 15.08 4.44 2.54
N ILE A 40 15.08 3.11 2.41
CA ILE A 40 15.36 2.17 3.52
C ILE A 40 16.78 2.35 4.07
N ASP A 41 17.76 2.54 3.19
CA ASP A 41 19.17 2.71 3.55
C ASP A 41 19.46 4.14 4.06
N GLY A 42 18.47 5.03 4.09
CA GLY A 42 18.62 6.43 4.53
C GLY A 42 19.48 7.29 3.60
N THR A 43 19.80 6.81 2.40
CA THR A 43 20.61 7.55 1.41
C THR A 43 19.82 8.64 0.68
N ARG A 44 18.48 8.58 0.75
CA ARG A 44 17.55 9.60 0.24
C ARG A 44 16.37 9.77 1.20
N GLU A 45 15.75 10.94 1.16
CA GLU A 45 14.48 11.26 1.85
C GLU A 45 14.54 11.22 3.39
N GLY A 46 15.72 11.22 4.01
CA GLY A 46 15.86 11.20 5.47
C GLY A 46 15.19 12.40 6.16
N GLU A 47 15.07 13.55 5.48
CA GLU A 47 14.35 14.72 6.00
C GLU A 47 12.85 14.47 6.20
N ARG A 48 12.28 13.49 5.48
CA ARG A 48 10.85 13.12 5.50
C ARG A 48 10.52 12.07 6.55
N THR A 49 11.53 11.47 7.19
CA THR A 49 11.33 10.35 8.10
C THR A 49 10.70 10.79 9.42
N LEU A 50 9.62 10.12 9.80
CA LEU A 50 8.89 10.30 11.05
C LEU A 50 9.21 9.20 12.05
N VAL A 51 9.31 7.95 11.56
CA VAL A 51 9.63 6.76 12.36
C VAL A 51 10.64 5.93 11.58
N ASP A 52 11.67 5.45 12.27
CA ASP A 52 12.68 4.56 11.70
C ASP A 52 12.96 3.39 12.66
N GLU A 53 12.34 2.25 12.39
CA GLU A 53 12.41 1.03 13.21
C GLU A 53 13.18 -0.07 12.50
N ALA A 54 13.47 -1.17 13.20
CA ALA A 54 14.22 -2.30 12.61
C ALA A 54 13.52 -2.91 11.38
N ASP A 55 12.20 -3.06 11.43
CA ASP A 55 11.41 -3.77 10.41
C ASP A 55 10.69 -2.85 9.41
N PHE A 56 10.61 -1.55 9.69
CA PHE A 56 9.88 -0.59 8.87
C PHE A 56 10.35 0.85 9.10
N LEU A 57 9.95 1.74 8.20
CA LEU A 57 10.05 3.19 8.36
C LEU A 57 8.73 3.85 7.99
N ILE A 58 8.50 5.08 8.44
CA ILE A 58 7.34 5.89 8.08
C ILE A 58 7.82 7.26 7.63
N ASN A 59 7.47 7.63 6.40
CA ASN A 59 7.87 8.89 5.78
C ASN A 59 6.65 9.75 5.40
N VAL A 60 6.87 11.05 5.29
CA VAL A 60 5.98 11.95 4.54
C VAL A 60 5.93 11.53 3.07
N ASP A 61 4.74 11.17 2.58
CA ASP A 61 4.57 10.69 1.21
C ASP A 61 4.76 11.85 0.20
N THR A 62 5.39 11.56 -0.93
CA THR A 62 5.60 12.53 -2.02
C THR A 62 4.29 13.02 -2.65
N LYS A 63 3.17 12.32 -2.42
CA LYS A 63 1.83 12.74 -2.82
C LYS A 63 1.25 13.85 -1.97
N TRP A 64 1.76 14.12 -0.78
CA TRP A 64 1.29 15.24 0.05
C TRP A 64 1.86 16.56 -0.49
N ARG A 65 1.32 17.02 -1.61
CA ARG A 65 1.84 18.19 -2.36
C ARG A 65 1.71 19.51 -1.62
N SER A 66 0.77 19.62 -0.68
CA SER A 66 0.57 20.79 0.16
C SER A 66 1.46 20.83 1.40
N HIS A 67 2.22 19.75 1.68
CA HIS A 67 3.14 19.70 2.83
C HIS A 67 4.26 20.77 2.69
N PRO A 68 4.61 21.49 3.77
CA PRO A 68 5.74 22.42 3.75
C PRO A 68 7.04 21.72 3.35
N PRO A 69 7.93 22.32 2.54
CA PRO A 69 9.11 21.63 2.05
C PRO A 69 10.00 21.14 3.23
N PRO A 70 10.24 19.82 3.35
CA PRO A 70 10.91 19.26 4.52
C PRO A 70 12.36 19.73 4.74
N LEU A 71 13.06 20.11 3.67
CA LEU A 71 14.45 20.59 3.74
C LEU A 71 14.59 22.04 4.19
N SER A 72 13.52 22.84 4.08
CA SER A 72 13.58 24.29 4.34
C SER A 72 12.60 24.77 5.40
N THR A 73 11.78 23.88 5.94
CA THR A 73 10.78 24.21 6.96
C THR A 73 11.15 23.49 8.26
N PRO A 74 11.46 24.21 9.36
CA PRO A 74 11.66 23.61 10.67
C PRO A 74 10.51 22.67 11.05
N ARG A 75 10.80 21.58 11.77
CA ARG A 75 9.79 20.54 12.07
C ARG A 75 8.70 21.05 13.00
N GLU A 76 9.05 21.95 13.91
CA GLU A 76 8.12 22.62 14.81
C GLU A 76 7.02 23.39 14.06
N ASP A 77 7.32 23.91 12.87
CA ASP A 77 6.37 24.65 12.03
C ASP A 77 5.37 23.73 11.30
N TRP A 78 5.59 22.40 11.33
CA TRP A 78 4.67 21.44 10.73
C TRP A 78 3.44 21.20 11.62
N HIS A 79 3.58 21.43 12.93
CA HIS A 79 2.53 21.16 13.90
C HIS A 79 1.32 22.07 13.68
N SER A 80 0.13 21.47 13.50
CA SER A 80 -1.12 22.19 13.20
C SER A 80 -1.09 23.06 11.94
N HIS A 81 -0.15 22.78 11.01
CA HIS A 81 -0.08 23.48 9.73
C HIS A 81 -1.34 23.23 8.89
N THR A 82 -1.80 24.22 8.11
CA THR A 82 -3.07 24.11 7.35
C THR A 82 -3.07 22.99 6.31
N SER A 83 -1.89 22.55 5.84
CA SER A 83 -1.75 21.46 4.88
C SER A 83 -2.18 20.09 5.41
N VAL A 84 -2.37 19.93 6.73
CA VAL A 84 -2.78 18.65 7.33
C VAL A 84 -4.14 18.17 6.82
N THR A 85 -4.94 19.02 6.17
CA THR A 85 -6.18 18.61 5.48
C THR A 85 -5.97 17.54 4.42
N ASP A 86 -4.77 17.53 3.81
CA ASP A 86 -4.39 16.55 2.78
C ASP A 86 -3.32 15.59 3.29
N LEU A 87 -3.12 15.46 4.61
CA LEU A 87 -2.06 14.66 5.23
C LEU A 87 -1.97 13.29 4.56
N TYR A 88 -0.75 12.94 4.18
CA TYR A 88 -0.42 11.68 3.54
C TYR A 88 0.99 11.24 3.96
N CYS A 89 1.06 10.16 4.73
CA CYS A 89 2.30 9.48 5.08
C CYS A 89 2.28 8.04 4.56
N LEU A 90 3.47 7.44 4.48
CA LEU A 90 3.68 6.11 3.93
C LEU A 90 4.60 5.32 4.85
N GLY A 91 4.06 4.24 5.43
CA GLY A 91 4.84 3.20 6.10
C GLY A 91 5.39 2.22 5.06
N ILE A 92 6.68 1.93 5.10
CA ILE A 92 7.37 1.03 4.17
C ILE A 92 8.07 -0.05 4.99
N THR A 93 7.81 -1.33 4.70
CA THR A 93 8.59 -2.40 5.34
C THR A 93 10.05 -2.37 4.90
N LYS A 94 10.98 -2.64 5.79
CA LYS A 94 12.39 -2.87 5.43
C LYS A 94 12.62 -4.30 4.97
N ARG A 95 11.73 -5.23 5.34
CA ARG A 95 11.82 -6.64 4.96
C ARG A 95 11.53 -6.83 3.47
N CYS A 96 12.49 -7.40 2.75
CA CYS A 96 12.28 -7.84 1.37
C CYS A 96 11.34 -9.05 1.32
N GLY A 97 10.69 -9.25 0.18
CA GLY A 97 9.88 -10.45 -0.10
C GLY A 97 8.40 -10.33 0.30
N ILE A 98 7.96 -9.18 0.81
CA ILE A 98 6.54 -8.87 1.00
C ILE A 98 6.14 -7.87 -0.08
N SER A 99 5.41 -8.33 -1.10
CA SER A 99 5.06 -7.52 -2.25
C SER A 99 3.71 -6.81 -2.11
N CYS A 100 2.74 -7.47 -1.47
CA CYS A 100 1.37 -7.01 -1.30
C CYS A 100 0.65 -7.79 -0.19
N ILE A 101 -0.66 -7.55 0.01
CA ILE A 101 -1.46 -8.21 1.05
C ILE A 101 -1.48 -9.75 0.94
N ARG A 102 -1.24 -10.32 -0.26
CA ARG A 102 -1.23 -11.78 -0.48
C ARG A 102 -0.06 -12.49 0.21
N ASP A 103 1.02 -11.76 0.48
CA ASP A 103 2.22 -12.30 1.14
C ASP A 103 2.14 -12.18 2.67
N LEU A 104 1.16 -11.44 3.20
CA LEU A 104 0.97 -11.30 4.63
C LEU A 104 0.51 -12.62 5.26
N ARG A 105 1.01 -12.84 6.47
CA ARG A 105 0.88 -14.05 7.32
C ARG A 105 0.85 -13.60 8.77
N THR A 106 0.46 -14.47 9.70
CA THR A 106 0.41 -14.16 11.13
C THR A 106 1.76 -13.67 11.67
N GLU A 107 2.90 -14.13 11.11
CA GLU A 107 4.23 -13.64 11.50
C GLU A 107 4.41 -12.11 11.31
N HIS A 108 3.62 -11.50 10.42
CA HIS A 108 3.69 -10.07 10.11
C HIS A 108 2.80 -9.20 11.01
N VAL A 109 1.95 -9.80 11.83
CA VAL A 109 0.95 -9.07 12.65
C VAL A 109 1.60 -8.12 13.64
N SER A 110 2.70 -8.53 14.29
CA SER A 110 3.44 -7.68 15.23
C SER A 110 3.98 -6.41 14.55
N MET A 111 4.55 -6.55 13.36
CA MET A 111 5.04 -5.44 12.54
C MET A 111 3.90 -4.50 12.15
N LEU A 112 2.76 -5.04 11.68
CA LEU A 112 1.59 -4.23 11.29
C LEU A 112 1.04 -3.41 12.47
N LYS A 113 0.85 -4.04 13.62
CA LYS A 113 0.41 -3.36 14.86
C LYS A 113 1.39 -2.28 15.30
N SER A 114 2.69 -2.55 15.23
CA SER A 114 3.70 -1.57 15.61
C SER A 114 3.75 -0.40 14.63
N MET A 115 3.68 -0.66 13.34
CA MET A 115 3.66 0.37 12.30
C MET A 115 2.43 1.28 12.44
N GLU A 116 1.25 0.71 12.65
CA GLU A 116 0.02 1.49 12.89
C GLU A 116 0.15 2.38 14.13
N ARG A 117 0.48 1.79 15.29
CA ARG A 117 0.62 2.52 16.55
C ARG A 117 1.65 3.66 16.45
N MET A 118 2.87 3.34 16.01
CA MET A 118 3.97 4.31 15.96
C MET A 118 3.74 5.38 14.89
N GLY A 119 3.10 5.03 13.79
CA GLY A 119 2.70 6.01 12.76
C GLY A 119 1.68 7.01 13.30
N LEU A 120 0.64 6.53 13.99
CA LEU A 120 -0.38 7.39 14.59
C LEU A 120 0.22 8.28 15.69
N ASP A 121 1.10 7.74 16.54
CA ASP A 121 1.81 8.50 17.56
C ASP A 121 2.67 9.62 16.95
N ALA A 122 3.49 9.29 15.94
CA ALA A 122 4.33 10.27 15.26
C ALA A 122 3.50 11.33 14.52
N ILE A 123 2.40 10.96 13.89
CA ILE A 123 1.49 11.91 13.23
C ILE A 123 0.88 12.87 14.25
N ARG A 124 0.45 12.37 15.40
CA ARG A 124 -0.07 13.20 16.49
C ARG A 124 0.98 14.17 17.01
N GLU A 125 2.19 13.69 17.27
CA GLU A 125 3.28 14.52 17.81
C GLU A 125 3.75 15.59 16.81
N VAL A 126 3.96 15.21 15.55
CA VAL A 126 4.56 16.10 14.54
C VAL A 126 3.53 17.05 13.94
N TYR A 127 2.28 16.61 13.75
CA TYR A 127 1.27 17.39 13.03
C TYR A 127 0.10 17.84 13.89
N GLY A 128 -0.04 17.36 15.12
CA GLY A 128 -1.17 17.69 16.00
C GLY A 128 -2.49 17.07 15.54
N VAL A 129 -2.45 16.00 14.74
CA VAL A 129 -3.64 15.32 14.22
C VAL A 129 -3.98 14.11 15.08
N ALA A 130 -5.21 14.01 15.55
CA ALA A 130 -5.67 12.90 16.36
C ALA A 130 -5.80 11.59 15.55
N GLU A 131 -5.60 10.46 16.22
CA GLU A 131 -5.60 9.13 15.60
C GLU A 131 -6.93 8.76 14.94
N ASP A 132 -8.04 9.20 15.52
CA ASP A 132 -9.40 8.98 15.02
C ASP A 132 -9.71 9.78 13.75
N GLN A 133 -8.78 10.63 13.32
CA GLN A 133 -8.86 11.40 12.08
C GLN A 133 -7.98 10.83 10.95
N ILE A 134 -7.37 9.66 11.15
CA ILE A 134 -6.44 9.04 10.20
C ILE A 134 -6.98 7.68 9.72
N LYS A 135 -7.02 7.48 8.40
CA LYS A 135 -7.19 6.16 7.77
C LYS A 135 -5.82 5.50 7.65
N VAL A 136 -5.71 4.28 8.15
CA VAL A 136 -4.51 3.44 8.01
C VAL A 136 -4.85 2.22 7.16
N TYR A 137 -4.33 2.14 5.93
CA TYR A 137 -4.77 1.14 4.96
C TYR A 137 -3.72 0.73 3.94
N VAL A 138 -3.92 -0.41 3.29
CA VAL A 138 -3.07 -0.96 2.22
C VAL A 138 -3.86 -1.00 0.91
N HIS A 139 -3.20 -0.74 -0.22
CA HIS A 139 -3.80 -0.93 -1.55
C HIS A 139 -3.71 -2.37 -2.04
N TYR A 140 -4.75 -2.84 -2.72
CA TYR A 140 -4.69 -3.99 -3.62
C TYR A 140 -5.46 -3.71 -4.93
N GLN A 141 -4.84 -3.75 -6.11
CA GLN A 141 -3.40 -3.89 -6.37
C GLN A 141 -2.62 -2.61 -5.96
N PRO A 142 -1.37 -2.74 -5.46
CA PRO A 142 -0.54 -1.60 -5.10
C PRO A 142 0.02 -0.86 -6.33
N GLN A 143 0.56 0.34 -6.15
CA GLN A 143 1.23 1.07 -7.23
C GLN A 143 2.63 0.53 -7.54
N PHE A 144 3.26 -0.11 -6.56
CA PHE A 144 4.54 -0.80 -6.66
C PHE A 144 4.53 -2.00 -5.71
N TYR A 145 5.24 -3.06 -6.07
CA TYR A 145 5.18 -4.36 -5.37
C TYR A 145 6.26 -4.49 -4.30
N HIS A 146 6.15 -3.63 -3.30
CA HIS A 146 6.88 -3.69 -2.04
C HIS A 146 5.92 -3.20 -0.96
N PHE A 147 5.71 -3.99 0.08
CA PHE A 147 4.61 -3.76 1.01
C PHE A 147 4.71 -2.40 1.71
N HIS A 148 3.60 -1.66 1.66
CA HIS A 148 3.50 -0.33 2.23
C HIS A 148 2.09 -0.06 2.76
N VAL A 149 2.02 0.80 3.76
CA VAL A 149 0.80 1.21 4.47
C VAL A 149 0.63 2.72 4.31
N HIS A 150 -0.57 3.13 3.91
CA HIS A 150 -0.96 4.52 3.79
C HIS A 150 -1.54 5.04 5.09
N PHE A 151 -1.12 6.24 5.49
CA PHE A 151 -1.72 7.01 6.58
C PHE A 151 -2.25 8.31 5.98
N THR A 152 -3.57 8.49 5.94
CA THR A 152 -4.18 9.68 5.34
C THR A 152 -5.22 10.31 6.25
N ARG A 153 -5.51 11.60 6.09
CA ARG A 153 -6.75 12.17 6.65
C ARG A 153 -7.97 11.34 6.27
N LEU A 154 -8.98 11.31 7.14
CA LEU A 154 -10.31 10.78 6.82
C LEU A 154 -10.86 11.40 5.53
N GLU A 155 -10.75 12.72 5.38
CA GLU A 155 -11.29 13.47 4.23
C GLU A 155 -10.51 13.24 2.92
N ASN A 156 -9.29 12.70 3.00
CA ASN A 156 -8.48 12.39 1.83
C ASN A 156 -8.90 11.03 1.26
N GLU A 157 -9.71 11.04 0.19
CA GLU A 157 -10.26 9.83 -0.44
C GLU A 157 -9.36 9.17 -1.50
N VAL A 158 -8.10 9.62 -1.63
CA VAL A 158 -7.21 9.15 -2.69
C VAL A 158 -6.79 7.70 -2.43
N GLY A 159 -7.45 6.77 -3.12
CA GLY A 159 -7.11 5.35 -3.12
C GLY A 159 -7.72 4.54 -1.97
N SER A 160 -8.51 5.16 -1.10
CA SER A 160 -9.23 4.50 0.00
C SER A 160 -10.57 3.87 -0.38
N SER A 161 -10.92 3.85 -1.67
CA SER A 161 -12.16 3.24 -2.16
C SER A 161 -12.22 1.74 -1.81
N VAL A 162 -13.42 1.22 -1.51
CA VAL A 162 -13.64 -0.15 -1.01
C VAL A 162 -13.08 -1.25 -1.92
N GLU A 163 -13.01 -1.00 -3.22
CA GLU A 163 -12.45 -1.91 -4.22
C GLU A 163 -10.91 -1.82 -4.34
N ARG A 164 -10.24 -1.14 -3.40
CA ARG A 164 -8.79 -0.97 -3.42
C ARG A 164 -8.16 -0.90 -2.02
N GLY A 165 -8.74 -0.15 -1.11
CA GLY A 165 -8.21 0.08 0.23
C GLY A 165 -8.63 -1.02 1.20
N HIS A 166 -7.68 -1.52 1.99
CA HIS A 166 -7.89 -2.49 3.06
C HIS A 166 -7.34 -1.92 4.37
N LEU A 167 -8.20 -1.70 5.37
CA LEU A 167 -7.76 -1.17 6.68
C LEU A 167 -6.75 -2.12 7.34
N VAL A 168 -5.71 -1.55 7.96
CA VAL A 168 -4.68 -2.35 8.65
C VAL A 168 -5.29 -3.10 9.83
N SER A 169 -6.18 -2.46 10.58
CA SER A 169 -6.93 -3.09 11.67
C SER A 169 -7.74 -4.32 11.22
N ASP A 170 -8.35 -4.28 10.04
CA ASP A 170 -9.05 -5.43 9.45
C ASP A 170 -8.06 -6.50 8.99
N ILE A 171 -6.96 -6.12 8.35
CA ILE A 171 -5.90 -7.05 7.93
C ILE A 171 -5.36 -7.82 9.13
N VAL A 172 -5.07 -7.12 10.23
CA VAL A 172 -4.59 -7.70 11.48
C VAL A 172 -5.59 -8.72 12.02
N GLN A 173 -6.86 -8.34 12.19
CA GLN A 173 -7.90 -9.26 12.69
C GLN A 173 -8.03 -10.49 11.79
N ASN A 174 -8.00 -10.28 10.47
CA ASN A 174 -8.09 -11.37 9.50
C ASN A 174 -6.94 -12.38 9.63
N LEU A 175 -5.70 -11.91 9.81
CA LEU A 175 -4.52 -12.76 9.97
C LEU A 175 -4.43 -13.43 11.35
N GLU A 176 -5.04 -12.83 12.37
CA GLU A 176 -5.19 -13.45 13.69
C GLU A 176 -6.25 -14.56 13.68
N MET A 177 -7.26 -14.46 12.82
CA MET A 177 -8.25 -15.51 12.61
C MET A 177 -7.71 -16.66 11.75
N ASP A 178 -6.96 -16.35 10.69
CA ASP A 178 -6.42 -17.33 9.75
C ASP A 178 -5.12 -16.82 9.12
N ASP A 179 -4.00 -17.51 9.39
CA ASP A 179 -2.69 -17.23 8.81
C ASP A 179 -2.73 -17.18 7.27
N MET A 180 -3.57 -18.01 6.66
CA MET A 180 -3.69 -18.15 5.21
C MET A 180 -4.80 -17.30 4.61
N TYR A 181 -5.44 -16.42 5.39
CA TYR A 181 -6.64 -15.68 5.00
C TYR A 181 -6.49 -14.96 3.65
N TYR A 182 -5.42 -14.19 3.47
CA TYR A 182 -5.17 -13.47 2.22
C TYR A 182 -4.60 -14.36 1.11
N ALA A 183 -3.99 -15.50 1.45
CA ALA A 183 -3.47 -16.45 0.47
C ALA A 183 -4.59 -17.24 -0.23
N THR A 184 -5.68 -17.53 0.48
CA THR A 184 -6.73 -18.47 0.01
C THR A 184 -8.07 -17.80 -0.30
N ARG A 185 -8.30 -16.55 0.11
CA ARG A 185 -9.55 -15.86 -0.24
C ARG A 185 -9.57 -15.37 -1.68
N THR A 186 -10.76 -15.14 -2.19
CA THR A 186 -10.94 -14.26 -3.36
C THR A 186 -10.79 -12.80 -2.93
N VAL A 187 -10.03 -12.02 -3.71
CA VAL A 187 -9.88 -10.57 -3.51
C VAL A 187 -10.46 -9.85 -4.73
N THR A 188 -11.26 -8.82 -4.47
CA THR A 188 -11.91 -8.03 -5.52
C THR A 188 -11.22 -6.68 -5.63
N TYR A 189 -10.84 -6.28 -6.85
CA TYR A 189 -10.23 -4.98 -7.10
C TYR A 189 -10.58 -4.44 -8.50
N LYS A 190 -10.37 -3.15 -8.72
CA LYS A 190 -10.54 -2.53 -10.05
C LYS A 190 -9.26 -2.51 -10.86
N LEU A 191 -9.37 -2.76 -12.16
CA LEU A 191 -8.32 -2.51 -13.14
C LEU A 191 -8.81 -1.55 -14.23
N GLN A 192 -7.90 -0.73 -14.74
CA GLN A 192 -8.16 0.10 -15.90
C GLN A 192 -8.22 -0.78 -17.17
N ARG A 193 -9.18 -0.52 -18.05
CA ARG A 193 -9.23 -1.18 -19.37
C ARG A 193 -7.95 -0.92 -20.17
N GLY A 194 -7.38 -1.99 -20.72
CA GLY A 194 -6.11 -1.94 -21.45
C GLY A 194 -4.86 -1.98 -20.55
N SER A 195 -5.00 -2.09 -19.23
CA SER A 195 -3.85 -2.35 -18.36
C SER A 195 -3.27 -3.74 -18.61
N THR A 196 -1.95 -3.87 -18.50
CA THR A 196 -1.22 -5.13 -18.75
C THR A 196 -1.80 -6.30 -17.95
N LEU A 197 -2.04 -6.11 -16.65
CA LEU A 197 -2.59 -7.17 -15.80
C LEU A 197 -4.00 -7.61 -16.24
N LEU A 198 -4.85 -6.66 -16.68
CA LEU A 198 -6.19 -7.02 -17.14
C LEU A 198 -6.11 -7.87 -18.40
N SER A 199 -5.27 -7.49 -19.37
CA SER A 199 -5.08 -8.28 -20.59
C SER A 199 -4.59 -9.69 -20.31
N LEU A 200 -3.65 -9.87 -19.37
CA LEU A 200 -3.18 -11.19 -18.96
C LEU A 200 -4.28 -12.06 -18.34
N ILE A 201 -5.17 -11.45 -17.54
CA ILE A 201 -6.31 -12.14 -16.92
C ILE A 201 -7.35 -12.53 -17.98
N GLU A 202 -7.64 -11.64 -18.93
CA GLU A 202 -8.58 -11.91 -20.03
C GLU A 202 -8.07 -13.03 -20.94
N ASP A 203 -6.78 -13.02 -21.27
CA ASP A 203 -6.13 -14.08 -22.06
C ASP A 203 -6.21 -15.44 -21.34
N HIS A 204 -5.90 -15.48 -20.04
CA HIS A 204 -5.98 -16.72 -19.25
C HIS A 204 -7.40 -17.29 -19.24
N ARG A 205 -8.42 -16.45 -19.01
CA ARG A 205 -9.83 -16.87 -19.02
C ARG A 205 -10.28 -17.40 -20.39
N SER A 206 -9.81 -16.81 -21.48
CA SER A 206 -10.17 -17.27 -22.84
C SER A 206 -9.61 -18.68 -23.15
N ARG A 207 -8.42 -19.00 -22.63
CA ARG A 207 -7.79 -20.31 -22.80
C ARG A 207 -8.53 -21.39 -22.02
N ASP A 208 -8.96 -21.10 -20.79
CA ASP A 208 -9.74 -22.04 -19.97
C ASP A 208 -11.08 -22.42 -20.60
N VAL A 209 -11.75 -21.48 -21.27
CA VAL A 209 -13.00 -21.75 -22.00
C VAL A 209 -12.75 -22.67 -23.19
N THR A 210 -11.61 -22.52 -23.88
CA THR A 210 -11.26 -23.31 -25.06
C THR A 210 -10.82 -24.74 -24.71
N VAL A 211 -10.26 -24.97 -23.51
CA VAL A 211 -9.84 -26.30 -23.05
C VAL A 211 -11.01 -27.14 -22.51
N ARG A 212 -12.13 -26.51 -22.13
CA ARG A 212 -13.32 -27.19 -21.58
C ARG A 212 -14.45 -27.42 -22.60
N GLY A 213 -14.27 -27.00 -23.85
CA GLY A 213 -15.20 -27.23 -24.96
C GLY A 213 -14.67 -28.28 -25.92
#